data_AF-D7CQY9-F1
#
_entry.id   AF-D7CQY9-F1
#
_cell.length_a   1.000
_cell.length_b   1.000
_cell.length_c   1.000
_cell.angle_alpha   90.00
_cell.angle_beta   90.00
_cell.angle_gamma   90.00
#
_symmetry.space_group_name_H-M   'P 1'
#
loop_
_entity.id
_entity.type
_entity.pdbx_description
1 polymer ?
#
loop_
_entity_poly.entity_id
_entity_poly.type
_entity_poly.pdbx_seq_one_letter_code
_entity_poly.pdbx_strand_id
1 'polypeptide(L)'
;MSLSPVAVRVLGALLEKAHTTPENYPLSLNALVLACNQKTSRDPVTAYSERDVEEALQGLRDRGLVSSSQGVSERVVKHQHRLEEALSLSRPDLAVLAVLMLRGPQTAGELRSRTERYTHFPDVAAVEASLRRLAEHRPPLARAEARAPGQSQTRWVHLLGADPERAKPRARPAATPPATDGPTLETLQAEVATLKRQVARLLQHAGLEESMTADDFRE
;
A
#
# COMPACT_ATOMS: atom_id res chain seq x y z
N MET A 1 -0.98 -3.66 3.27
CA MET A 1 -0.41 -3.03 4.49
C MET A 1 -0.07 -1.56 4.26
N SER A 2 -0.11 -1.03 3.03
CA SER A 2 0.10 0.39 2.73
C SER A 2 1.46 0.89 3.24
N LEU A 3 2.53 0.16 2.90
CA LEU A 3 3.91 0.57 3.14
C LEU A 3 4.38 1.54 2.04
N SER A 4 5.25 2.49 2.41
CA SER A 4 5.93 3.35 1.43
C SER A 4 6.92 2.54 0.59
N PRO A 5 7.30 3.03 -0.61
CA PRO A 5 8.32 2.36 -1.44
C PRO A 5 9.66 2.17 -0.69
N VAL A 6 10.06 3.14 0.13
CA VAL A 6 11.29 3.06 0.95
C VAL A 6 11.17 1.96 1.99
N ALA A 7 10.03 1.86 2.69
CA ALA A 7 9.80 0.81 3.68
C ALA A 7 9.78 -0.59 3.06
N VAL A 8 9.18 -0.73 1.87
CA VAL A 8 9.23 -1.99 1.10
C VAL A 8 10.68 -2.34 0.75
N ARG A 9 11.47 -1.38 0.28
CA ARG A 9 12.89 -1.59 -0.03
C ARG A 9 13.68 -2.03 1.21
N VAL A 10 13.49 -1.37 2.34
CA VAL A 10 14.16 -1.69 3.60
C VAL A 10 13.84 -3.11 4.05
N LEU A 11 12.57 -3.51 4.05
CA LEU A 11 12.18 -4.89 4.39
C LEU A 11 12.80 -5.91 3.44
N GLY A 12 12.75 -5.65 2.13
CA GLY A 12 13.36 -6.52 1.14
C GLY A 12 14.87 -6.67 1.34
N ALA A 13 15.57 -5.58 1.63
CA ALA A 13 17.01 -5.59 1.88
C ALA A 13 17.36 -6.37 3.16
N LEU A 14 16.63 -6.16 4.26
CA LEU A 14 16.83 -6.93 5.50
C LEU A 14 16.61 -8.42 5.28
N LEU A 15 15.53 -8.79 4.58
CA LEU A 15 15.18 -10.19 4.31
C LEU A 15 16.22 -10.86 3.40
N GLU A 16 16.68 -10.18 2.35
CA GLU A 16 17.78 -10.63 1.50
C GLU A 16 19.03 -10.90 2.35
N LYS A 17 19.48 -9.92 3.14
CA LYS A 17 20.72 -10.05 3.91
C LYS A 17 20.63 -11.10 5.02
N ALA A 18 19.47 -11.30 5.63
CA ALA A 18 19.24 -12.39 6.58
C ALA A 18 19.48 -13.77 5.95
N HIS A 19 19.17 -13.95 4.66
CA HIS A 19 19.37 -15.23 3.97
C HIS A 19 20.75 -15.36 3.31
N THR A 20 21.19 -14.32 2.61
CA THR A 20 22.37 -14.40 1.74
C THR A 20 23.68 -14.10 2.46
N THR A 21 23.62 -13.36 3.57
CA THR A 21 24.79 -12.89 4.34
C THR A 21 24.48 -12.89 5.85
N PRO A 22 24.12 -14.05 6.43
CA PRO A 22 23.73 -14.14 7.84
C PRO A 22 24.84 -13.70 8.80
N GLU A 23 26.11 -13.84 8.40
CA GLU A 23 27.28 -13.38 9.16
C GLU A 23 27.33 -11.86 9.36
N ASN A 24 26.67 -11.11 8.48
CA ASN A 24 26.60 -9.65 8.52
C ASN A 24 25.27 -9.14 9.11
N TYR A 25 24.36 -10.04 9.47
CA TYR A 25 23.03 -9.74 9.97
C TYR A 25 22.97 -9.94 11.50
N PRO A 26 22.30 -9.06 12.28
CA PRO A 26 21.50 -7.90 11.87
C PRO A 26 22.30 -6.69 11.36
N LEU A 27 21.68 -5.86 10.52
CA LEU A 27 22.36 -4.76 9.81
C LEU A 27 22.42 -3.49 10.65
N SER A 28 23.53 -2.74 10.58
CA SER A 28 23.52 -1.33 10.99
C SER A 28 22.81 -0.46 9.95
N LEU A 29 22.46 0.76 10.32
CA LEU A 29 21.85 1.74 9.40
C LEU A 29 22.67 1.93 8.12
N ASN A 30 23.98 2.15 8.23
CA ASN A 30 24.86 2.33 7.07
C ASN A 30 24.88 1.11 6.14
N ALA A 31 24.95 -0.11 6.71
CA ALA A 31 24.90 -1.33 5.91
C ALA A 31 23.54 -1.49 5.20
N LEU A 32 22.45 -1.10 5.86
CA LEU A 32 21.11 -1.14 5.29
C LEU A 32 20.92 -0.10 4.17
N VAL A 33 21.43 1.12 4.31
CA VAL A 33 21.44 2.13 3.24
C VAL A 33 22.17 1.60 2.00
N LEU A 34 23.37 1.03 2.19
CA LEU A 34 24.13 0.40 1.11
C LEU A 34 23.36 -0.76 0.46
N ALA A 35 22.68 -1.58 1.26
CA ALA A 35 21.86 -2.68 0.76
C ALA A 35 20.63 -2.17 -0.03
N CYS A 36 19.99 -1.08 0.39
CA CYS A 36 18.85 -0.50 -0.29
C CYS A 36 19.22 0.04 -1.69
N ASN A 37 20.42 0.61 -1.80
CA ASN A 37 20.92 1.31 -2.99
C ASN A 37 21.84 0.45 -3.89
N GLN A 38 21.83 -0.88 -3.74
CA GLN A 38 22.64 -1.75 -4.60
C GLN A 38 22.25 -1.60 -6.08
N LYS A 39 23.25 -1.58 -6.98
CA LYS A 39 23.02 -1.52 -8.43
C LYS A 39 22.49 -2.84 -9.01
N THR A 40 22.72 -3.95 -8.31
CA THR A 40 22.27 -5.27 -8.71
C THR A 40 21.16 -5.73 -7.78
N SER A 41 20.28 -6.59 -8.30
CA SER A 41 19.16 -7.13 -7.53
C SER A 41 18.16 -6.09 -7.01
N ARG A 42 18.13 -4.91 -7.62
CA ARG A 42 17.17 -3.85 -7.36
C ARG A 42 16.52 -3.42 -8.66
N ASP A 43 15.21 -3.29 -8.64
CA ASP A 43 14.44 -2.66 -9.71
C ASP A 43 13.28 -1.88 -9.07
N PRO A 44 13.29 -0.54 -9.10
CA PRO A 44 14.33 0.32 -9.67
C PRO A 44 15.59 0.39 -8.79
N VAL A 45 16.73 0.75 -9.40
CA VAL A 45 17.91 1.20 -8.63
C VAL A 45 17.58 2.53 -7.95
N THR A 46 17.95 2.67 -6.68
CA THR A 46 17.60 3.84 -5.85
C THR A 46 18.84 4.51 -5.29
N ALA A 47 18.65 5.71 -4.74
CA ALA A 47 19.65 6.47 -4.01
C ALA A 47 19.01 7.09 -2.75
N TYR A 48 18.46 6.25 -1.88
CA TYR A 48 17.87 6.69 -0.62
C TYR A 48 18.95 7.22 0.32
N SER A 49 18.65 8.33 0.99
CA SER A 49 19.50 8.89 2.04
C SER A 49 19.38 8.07 3.33
N GLU A 50 20.32 8.30 4.25
CA GLU A 50 20.26 7.73 5.61
C GLU A 50 18.96 8.12 6.31
N ARG A 51 18.54 9.38 6.17
CA ARG A 51 17.28 9.89 6.72
C ARG A 51 16.05 9.15 6.19
N ASP A 52 15.98 8.91 4.87
CA ASP A 52 14.85 8.19 4.28
C ASP A 52 14.71 6.78 4.87
N VAL A 53 15.85 6.11 5.07
CA VAL A 53 15.91 4.75 5.62
C VAL A 53 15.57 4.75 7.12
N GLU A 54 16.04 5.73 7.88
CA GLU A 54 15.72 5.90 9.31
C GLU A 54 14.21 6.14 9.52
N GLU A 55 13.61 7.05 8.75
CA GLU A 55 12.16 7.32 8.79
C GLU A 55 11.34 6.06 8.43
N ALA A 56 11.79 5.30 7.42
CA ALA A 56 11.17 4.03 7.06
C ALA A 56 11.31 2.97 8.16
N LEU A 57 12.48 2.86 8.80
CA LEU A 57 12.72 1.95 9.91
C LEU A 57 11.82 2.26 11.10
N GLN A 58 11.63 3.54 11.44
CA GLN A 58 10.71 3.95 12.50
C GLN A 58 9.28 3.47 12.19
N GLY A 59 8.76 3.77 11.00
CA GLY A 59 7.42 3.34 10.61
C GLY A 59 7.24 1.82 10.53
N LEU A 60 8.31 1.07 10.25
CA LEU A 60 8.31 -0.40 10.27
C LEU A 60 8.36 -0.96 11.71
N ARG A 61 9.08 -0.31 12.63
CA ARG A 61 9.11 -0.66 14.06
C ARG A 61 7.75 -0.45 14.71
N ASP A 62 7.09 0.66 14.42
CA ASP A 62 5.76 0.97 14.95
C ASP A 62 4.71 -0.09 14.54
N ARG A 63 4.94 -0.77 13.41
CA ARG A 63 4.10 -1.86 12.89
C ARG A 63 4.57 -3.26 13.32
N GLY A 64 5.64 -3.35 14.12
CA GLY A 64 6.23 -4.61 14.56
C GLY A 64 6.90 -5.44 13.46
N LEU A 65 7.18 -4.86 12.29
CA LEU A 65 7.76 -5.55 11.14
C LEU A 65 9.29 -5.59 11.17
N VAL A 66 9.89 -4.71 11.98
CA VAL A 66 11.34 -4.64 12.25
C VAL A 66 11.52 -4.50 13.76
N SER A 67 12.57 -5.13 14.30
CA SER A 67 13.07 -4.81 15.64
C SER A 67 14.47 -4.23 15.55
N SER A 68 14.83 -3.46 16.56
CA SER A 68 16.17 -2.89 16.67
C SER A 68 16.70 -3.16 18.06
N SER A 69 17.94 -3.61 18.11
CA SER A 69 18.64 -3.94 19.34
C SER A 69 20.01 -3.32 19.32
N GLN A 70 20.49 -2.99 20.51
CA GLN A 70 21.85 -2.55 20.75
C GLN A 70 22.35 -3.42 21.90
N GLY A 71 23.35 -4.26 21.66
CA GLY A 71 23.99 -5.01 22.74
C GLY A 71 24.58 -4.05 23.77
N VAL A 72 24.66 -4.48 25.04
CA VAL A 72 25.20 -3.66 26.15
C VAL A 72 26.61 -3.11 25.84
N SER A 73 27.40 -3.88 25.08
CA SER A 73 28.76 -3.53 24.66
C SER A 73 28.84 -2.95 23.24
N GLU A 74 27.73 -2.92 22.51
CA GLU A 74 27.68 -2.47 21.11
C GLU A 74 27.32 -0.99 21.05
N ARG A 75 28.13 -0.21 20.32
CA ARG A 75 27.87 1.22 20.13
C ARG A 75 26.87 1.53 19.01
N VAL A 76 26.53 0.54 18.18
CA VAL A 76 25.78 0.73 16.94
C VAL A 76 24.48 -0.06 17.03
N VAL A 77 23.35 0.62 16.83
CA VAL A 77 22.04 -0.02 16.74
C VAL A 77 22.00 -0.93 15.51
N LYS A 78 21.47 -2.14 15.70
CA LYS A 78 21.27 -3.12 14.65
C LYS A 78 19.78 -3.34 14.40
N HIS A 79 19.42 -3.59 13.14
CA HIS A 79 18.04 -3.74 12.69
C HIS A 79 17.84 -5.13 12.06
N GLN A 80 16.71 -5.76 12.41
CA GLN A 80 16.32 -7.07 11.90
C GLN A 80 14.84 -7.09 11.52
N HIS A 81 14.47 -7.79 10.45
CA HIS A 81 13.08 -8.02 10.09
C HIS A 81 12.41 -8.99 11.07
N ARG A 82 11.09 -8.86 11.21
CA ARG A 82 10.22 -9.78 11.98
C ARG A 82 9.12 -10.42 11.14
N LEU A 83 9.26 -10.41 9.81
CA LEU A 83 8.23 -10.87 8.88
C LEU A 83 7.83 -12.34 9.06
N GLU A 84 8.74 -13.21 9.51
CA GLU A 84 8.42 -14.62 9.78
C GLU A 84 7.33 -14.75 10.84
N GLU A 85 7.51 -14.10 11.98
CA GLU A 85 6.54 -14.07 13.08
C GLU A 85 5.33 -13.20 12.75
N ALA A 86 5.56 -11.99 12.25
CA ALA A 86 4.52 -10.99 12.03
C ALA A 86 3.51 -11.40 10.95
N LEU A 87 3.93 -12.22 9.97
CA LEU A 87 3.08 -12.70 8.87
C LEU A 87 2.89 -14.22 8.89
N SER A 88 3.45 -14.94 9.87
CA SER A 88 3.38 -16.41 9.94
C SER A 88 3.79 -17.10 8.62
N LEU A 89 4.88 -16.63 8.02
CA LEU A 89 5.36 -17.09 6.71
C LEU A 89 6.52 -18.06 6.84
N SER A 90 6.55 -19.06 5.97
CA SER A 90 7.69 -19.96 5.82
C SER A 90 8.89 -19.27 5.14
N ARG A 91 10.11 -19.79 5.35
CA ARG A 91 11.32 -19.30 4.67
C ARG A 91 11.19 -19.26 3.13
N PRO A 92 10.65 -20.30 2.45
CA PRO A 92 10.38 -20.23 1.01
C PRO A 92 9.47 -19.07 0.60
N ASP A 93 8.41 -18.83 1.36
CA ASP A 93 7.45 -17.76 1.04
C ASP A 93 8.08 -16.37 1.26
N LEU A 94 8.92 -16.22 2.29
CA LEU A 94 9.70 -15.02 2.53
C LEU A 94 10.71 -14.75 1.40
N ALA A 95 11.41 -15.77 0.91
CA ALA A 95 12.36 -15.63 -0.19
C ALA A 95 11.69 -15.09 -1.46
N VAL A 96 10.54 -15.67 -1.83
CA VAL A 96 9.74 -15.18 -2.98
C VAL A 96 9.28 -13.75 -2.75
N LEU A 97 8.73 -13.45 -1.57
CA LEU A 97 8.24 -12.13 -1.23
C LEU A 97 9.35 -11.06 -1.27
N ALA A 98 10.56 -11.38 -0.81
CA ALA A 98 11.70 -10.48 -0.86
C ALA A 98 12.10 -10.12 -2.29
N VAL A 99 12.18 -11.13 -3.17
CA VAL A 99 12.52 -10.89 -4.57
C VAL A 99 11.46 -10.04 -5.27
N LEU A 100 10.17 -10.24 -4.95
CA LEU A 100 9.09 -9.37 -5.44
C LEU A 100 9.19 -7.93 -4.91
N MET A 101 9.53 -7.73 -3.62
CA MET A 101 9.73 -6.39 -3.04
C MET A 101 10.93 -5.65 -3.65
N LEU A 102 11.99 -6.37 -3.98
CA LEU A 102 13.25 -5.80 -4.44
C LEU A 102 13.27 -5.53 -5.95
N ARG A 103 12.50 -6.29 -6.73
CA ARG A 103 12.57 -6.29 -8.20
C ARG A 103 11.20 -6.17 -8.89
N GLY A 104 10.13 -5.90 -8.15
CA GLY A 104 8.80 -5.73 -8.71
C GLY A 104 8.20 -7.01 -9.32
N PRO A 105 7.24 -6.87 -10.27
CA PRO A 105 6.49 -7.98 -10.82
C PRO A 105 7.38 -9.00 -11.54
N GLN A 106 7.24 -10.30 -11.26
CA GLN A 106 8.09 -11.36 -11.82
C GLN A 106 7.33 -12.63 -12.17
N THR A 107 7.85 -13.43 -13.10
CA THR A 107 7.31 -14.77 -13.38
C THR A 107 7.82 -15.80 -12.37
N ALA A 108 7.13 -16.94 -12.23
CA ALA A 108 7.58 -18.02 -11.36
C ALA A 108 8.97 -18.58 -11.75
N GLY A 109 9.27 -18.63 -13.06
CA GLY A 109 10.58 -19.02 -13.57
C GLY A 109 11.69 -18.03 -13.19
N GLU A 110 11.45 -16.72 -13.33
CA GLU A 110 12.38 -15.68 -12.90
C GLU A 110 12.64 -15.76 -11.38
N LEU A 111 11.56 -15.95 -10.61
CA LEU A 111 11.63 -16.06 -9.16
C LEU A 111 12.50 -17.24 -8.73
N ARG A 112 12.30 -18.44 -9.31
CA ARG A 112 13.13 -19.62 -9.01
C ARG A 112 14.63 -19.31 -9.13
N SER A 113 15.06 -18.75 -10.26
CA SER A 113 16.47 -18.43 -10.48
C SER A 113 16.99 -17.33 -9.53
N ARG A 114 16.14 -16.36 -9.15
CA ARG A 114 16.54 -15.22 -8.33
C ARG A 114 16.50 -15.53 -6.83
N THR A 115 15.77 -16.56 -6.41
CA THR A 115 15.72 -17.06 -5.03
C THR A 115 16.79 -18.10 -4.72
N GLU A 116 17.60 -18.56 -5.68
CA GLU A 116 18.57 -19.66 -5.47
C GLU A 116 19.53 -19.40 -4.29
N ARG A 117 19.95 -18.14 -4.08
CA ARG A 117 20.81 -17.76 -2.94
C ARG A 117 20.07 -17.59 -1.61
N TYR A 118 18.74 -17.59 -1.64
CA TYR A 118 17.88 -17.48 -0.47
C TYR A 118 17.49 -18.87 0.02
N THR A 119 16.97 -19.68 -0.90
CA THR A 119 16.43 -21.01 -0.65
C THR A 119 16.33 -21.79 -1.96
N HIS A 120 16.53 -23.10 -1.89
CA HIS A 120 16.46 -23.95 -3.06
C HIS A 120 14.99 -24.35 -3.33
N PHE A 121 14.53 -24.12 -4.56
CA PHE A 121 13.25 -24.63 -5.05
C PHE A 121 13.50 -25.75 -6.08
N PRO A 122 12.92 -26.94 -5.88
CA PRO A 122 13.17 -28.08 -6.76
C PRO A 122 12.75 -27.79 -8.20
N ASP A 123 11.59 -27.16 -8.37
CA ASP A 123 11.00 -26.84 -9.67
C ASP A 123 10.21 -25.52 -9.62
N VAL A 124 9.67 -25.12 -10.78
CA VAL A 124 8.82 -23.93 -10.90
C VAL A 124 7.48 -24.11 -10.17
N ALA A 125 6.97 -25.35 -10.10
CA ALA A 125 5.70 -25.65 -9.43
C ALA A 125 5.76 -25.38 -7.92
N ALA A 126 6.91 -25.61 -7.27
CA ALA A 126 7.15 -25.28 -5.88
C ALA A 126 7.12 -23.76 -5.64
N VAL A 127 7.63 -22.96 -6.57
CA VAL A 127 7.53 -21.49 -6.53
C VAL A 127 6.08 -21.04 -6.72
N GLU A 128 5.34 -21.64 -7.66
CA GLU A 128 3.91 -21.36 -7.85
C GLU A 128 3.07 -21.74 -6.63
N ALA A 129 3.41 -22.82 -5.93
CA ALA A 129 2.77 -23.18 -4.67
C ALA A 129 3.03 -22.11 -3.58
N SER A 130 4.24 -21.57 -3.51
CA SER A 130 4.58 -20.45 -2.61
C SER A 130 3.80 -19.18 -2.96
N LEU A 131 3.73 -18.81 -4.24
CA LEU A 131 2.95 -17.68 -4.72
C LEU A 131 1.45 -17.82 -4.42
N ARG A 132 0.89 -19.03 -4.57
CA ARG A 132 -0.49 -19.32 -4.18
C ARG A 132 -0.73 -19.13 -2.69
N ARG A 133 0.15 -19.66 -1.82
CA ARG A 133 0.06 -19.42 -0.37
C ARG A 133 0.11 -17.92 -0.02
N LEU A 134 0.99 -17.16 -0.67
CA LEU A 134 1.08 -15.71 -0.49
C LEU A 134 -0.19 -14.97 -0.94
N ALA A 135 -0.86 -15.44 -2.00
CA ALA A 135 -2.14 -14.87 -2.45
C ALA A 135 -3.33 -15.28 -1.56
N GLU A 136 -3.30 -16.49 -1.01
CA GLU A 136 -4.31 -17.02 -0.11
C GLU A 136 -4.18 -16.48 1.32
N HIS A 137 -3.01 -15.93 1.69
CA HIS A 137 -2.79 -15.26 2.96
C HIS A 137 -3.87 -14.20 3.26
N ARG A 138 -4.12 -13.93 4.54
CA ARG A 138 -5.12 -12.95 5.01
C ARG A 138 -4.44 -11.90 5.88
N PRO A 139 -4.23 -10.66 5.38
CA PRO A 139 -4.57 -10.17 4.03
C PRO A 139 -3.66 -10.74 2.93
N PRO A 140 -4.10 -10.77 1.65
CA PRO A 140 -3.26 -11.24 0.55
C PRO A 140 -1.94 -10.45 0.45
N LEU A 141 -0.84 -11.17 0.25
CA LEU A 141 0.52 -10.61 0.21
C LEU A 141 1.11 -10.57 -1.21
N ALA A 142 0.56 -11.35 -2.13
CA ALA A 142 0.90 -11.32 -3.55
C ALA A 142 -0.36 -11.52 -4.41
N ARG A 143 -0.29 -11.11 -5.68
CA ARG A 143 -1.31 -11.42 -6.69
C ARG A 143 -0.67 -11.72 -8.03
N ALA A 144 -1.34 -12.56 -8.83
CA ALA A 144 -1.08 -12.64 -10.26
C ALA A 144 -1.57 -11.37 -10.95
N GLU A 145 -0.81 -10.88 -11.92
CA GLU A 145 -1.21 -9.79 -12.79
C GLU A 145 -1.96 -10.35 -14.01
N ALA A 146 -2.93 -9.57 -14.51
CA ALA A 146 -3.63 -9.91 -15.74
C ALA A 146 -2.62 -9.97 -16.89
N ARG A 147 -2.71 -11.02 -17.72
CA ARG A 147 -1.82 -11.16 -18.87
C ARG A 147 -2.11 -10.05 -19.87
N ALA A 148 -1.09 -9.25 -20.20
CA ALA A 148 -1.18 -8.36 -21.34
C ALA A 148 -1.27 -9.18 -22.65
N PRO A 149 -1.98 -8.70 -23.68
CA PRO A 149 -2.00 -9.36 -24.99
C PRO A 149 -0.57 -9.60 -25.48
N GLY A 150 -0.22 -10.85 -25.78
CA GLY A 150 1.12 -11.25 -26.23
C GLY A 150 2.10 -11.72 -25.14
N GLN A 151 1.75 -11.62 -23.84
CA GLN A 151 2.56 -12.24 -22.78
C GLN A 151 2.13 -13.68 -22.51
N SER A 152 3.06 -14.63 -22.72
CA SER A 152 2.82 -16.07 -22.52
C SER A 152 2.85 -16.49 -21.05
N GLN A 153 3.48 -15.72 -20.17
CA GLN A 153 3.72 -16.09 -18.77
C GLN A 153 3.09 -15.10 -17.80
N THR A 154 2.44 -15.63 -16.76
CA THR A 154 1.83 -14.83 -15.69
C THR A 154 2.91 -14.20 -14.80
N ARG A 155 2.85 -12.89 -14.59
CA ARG A 155 3.69 -12.17 -13.61
C ARG A 155 2.95 -12.03 -12.29
N TRP A 156 3.71 -11.98 -11.21
CA TRP A 156 3.24 -11.86 -9.84
C TRP A 156 3.82 -10.61 -9.19
N VAL A 157 3.03 -9.91 -8.40
CA VAL A 157 3.42 -8.70 -7.68
C VAL A 157 3.06 -8.80 -6.20
N HIS A 158 3.85 -8.20 -5.31
CA HIS A 158 3.55 -8.13 -3.89
C HIS A 158 2.48 -7.06 -3.58
N LEU A 159 1.78 -7.18 -2.45
CA LEU A 159 0.68 -6.30 -2.01
C LEU A 159 0.95 -5.58 -0.68
N LEU A 160 2.23 -5.52 -0.30
CA LEU A 160 2.68 -4.85 0.93
C LEU A 160 2.66 -3.32 0.80
N GLY A 161 2.93 -2.79 -0.39
CA GLY A 161 2.96 -1.36 -0.69
C GLY A 161 1.57 -0.70 -0.60
N ALA A 162 1.56 0.62 -0.79
CA ALA A 162 0.32 1.34 -1.06
C ALA A 162 -0.21 0.91 -2.43
N ASP A 163 -1.32 0.18 -2.43
CA ASP A 163 -2.03 -0.20 -3.64
C ASP A 163 -3.08 0.88 -3.94
N PRO A 164 -3.01 1.59 -5.08
CA PRO A 164 -4.00 2.60 -5.44
C PRO A 164 -5.41 2.00 -5.60
N GLU A 165 -5.54 0.71 -5.96
CA GLU A 165 -6.83 0.01 -6.01
C GLU A 165 -7.36 -0.39 -4.63
N ARG A 166 -6.47 -0.57 -3.65
CA ARG A 166 -6.84 -0.86 -2.24
C ARG A 166 -7.18 0.40 -1.45
N ALA A 167 -6.76 1.56 -1.95
CA ALA A 167 -7.15 2.88 -1.47
C ALA A 167 -8.52 3.33 -2.01
N LYS A 168 -9.01 2.72 -3.10
CA LYS A 168 -10.40 2.88 -3.51
C LYS A 168 -11.29 2.20 -2.48
N PRO A 169 -12.31 2.87 -1.91
CA PRO A 169 -13.30 2.17 -1.11
C PRO A 169 -13.85 1.04 -1.97
N ARG A 170 -13.72 -0.21 -1.49
CA ARG A 170 -14.32 -1.36 -2.16
C ARG A 170 -15.79 -1.01 -2.40
N ALA A 171 -16.17 -0.85 -3.66
CA ALA A 171 -17.57 -0.78 -4.01
C ALA A 171 -18.18 -2.09 -3.54
N ARG A 172 -18.95 -1.99 -2.45
CA ARG A 172 -19.89 -3.02 -2.04
C ARG A 172 -20.71 -3.36 -3.30
N PRO A 173 -20.95 -4.63 -3.65
CA PRO A 173 -21.75 -4.95 -4.82
C PRO A 173 -23.02 -4.12 -4.73
N ALA A 174 -23.31 -3.37 -5.79
CA ALA A 174 -24.40 -2.40 -5.79
C ALA A 174 -25.66 -3.12 -5.31
N ALA A 175 -26.06 -2.83 -4.07
CA ALA A 175 -27.45 -2.99 -3.72
C ALA A 175 -28.19 -2.11 -4.72
N THR A 176 -29.14 -2.71 -5.43
CA THR A 176 -30.11 -1.99 -6.25
C THR A 176 -30.50 -0.74 -5.48
N PRO A 177 -30.31 0.48 -6.02
CA PRO A 177 -30.61 1.67 -5.27
C PRO A 177 -32.08 1.58 -4.83
N PRO A 178 -32.41 1.78 -3.54
CA PRO A 178 -33.80 2.02 -3.20
C PRO A 178 -34.24 3.23 -4.02
N ALA A 179 -35.43 3.16 -4.62
CA ALA A 179 -36.02 4.30 -5.30
C ALA A 179 -35.96 5.49 -4.33
N THR A 180 -35.16 6.50 -4.68
CA THR A 180 -35.08 7.72 -3.92
C THR A 180 -36.36 8.50 -4.22
N ASP A 181 -37.42 8.22 -3.46
CA ASP A 181 -38.58 9.11 -3.36
C ASP A 181 -38.17 10.34 -2.53
N GLY A 182 -37.22 11.11 -3.07
CA GLY A 182 -36.92 12.45 -2.63
C GLY A 182 -37.94 13.41 -3.27
N PRO A 183 -38.31 14.51 -2.58
CA PRO A 183 -39.21 15.50 -3.15
C PRO A 183 -38.65 15.98 -4.49
N THR A 184 -39.50 15.96 -5.52
CA THR A 184 -39.09 16.39 -6.86
C THR A 184 -38.76 17.88 -6.84
N LEU A 185 -38.02 18.32 -7.84
CA LEU A 185 -37.70 19.74 -8.02
C LEU A 185 -38.96 20.62 -7.99
N GLU A 186 -40.07 20.09 -8.50
CA GLU A 186 -41.39 20.75 -8.49
C GLU A 186 -41.95 20.91 -7.07
N THR A 187 -41.79 19.90 -6.20
CA THR A 187 -42.22 19.99 -4.79
C THR A 187 -41.40 21.04 -4.04
N LEU A 188 -40.08 21.06 -4.26
CA LEU A 188 -39.17 22.04 -3.64
C LEU A 188 -39.45 23.46 -4.16
N GLN A 189 -39.74 23.62 -5.45
CA GLN A 189 -40.12 24.91 -6.03
C GLN A 189 -41.45 25.43 -5.45
N ALA A 190 -42.43 24.55 -5.23
CA ALA A 190 -43.71 24.91 -4.61
C ALA A 190 -43.54 25.32 -3.13
N GLU A 191 -42.66 24.65 -2.38
CA GLU A 191 -42.32 25.03 -1.01
C GLU A 191 -41.61 26.39 -0.95
N VAL A 192 -40.63 26.63 -1.83
CA VAL A 192 -39.95 27.92 -1.92
C VAL A 192 -40.93 29.04 -2.25
N ALA A 193 -41.88 28.82 -3.17
CA ALA A 193 -42.91 29.80 -3.50
C ALA A 193 -43.83 30.09 -2.31
N THR A 194 -44.16 29.07 -1.52
CA THR A 194 -45.00 29.21 -0.32
C THR A 194 -44.29 29.95 0.80
N LEU A 195 -43.02 29.62 1.05
CA LEU A 195 -42.17 30.29 2.03
C LEU A 195 -41.97 31.76 1.65
N LYS A 196 -41.72 32.07 0.36
CA LYS A 196 -41.62 33.47 -0.11
C LYS A 196 -42.89 34.27 0.16
N ARG A 197 -44.08 33.69 -0.05
CA ARG A 197 -45.35 34.35 0.28
C ARG A 197 -45.53 34.56 1.79
N GLN A 198 -45.11 33.60 2.61
CA GLN A 198 -45.18 33.72 4.07
C GLN A 198 -44.22 34.80 4.58
N VAL A 199 -42.99 34.87 4.07
CA VAL A 199 -42.02 35.91 4.38
C VAL A 199 -42.54 37.29 3.97
N ALA A 200 -43.07 37.43 2.75
CA ALA A 200 -43.65 38.70 2.30
C ALA A 200 -44.81 39.17 3.20
N ARG A 201 -45.66 38.25 3.65
CA ARG A 201 -46.77 38.56 4.56
C ARG A 201 -46.30 38.98 5.96
N LEU A 202 -45.23 38.36 6.46
CA LEU A 202 -44.63 38.70 7.75
C LEU A 202 -43.91 40.05 7.70
N LEU A 203 -43.18 40.34 6.61
CA LEU A 203 -42.53 41.63 6.41
C LEU A 203 -43.54 42.78 6.29
N GLN A 204 -44.66 42.56 5.60
CA GLN A 204 -45.77 43.52 5.58
C GLN A 204 -46.38 43.77 6.97
N HIS A 205 -46.55 42.73 7.79
CA HIS A 205 -47.02 42.88 9.18
C HIS A 205 -45.99 43.58 10.08
N ALA A 206 -44.70 43.43 9.80
CA ALA A 206 -43.62 44.06 10.54
C ALA A 206 -43.34 45.52 10.13
N GLY A 207 -44.05 46.06 9.12
CA GLY A 207 -43.87 47.44 8.64
C GLY A 207 -42.51 47.70 7.96
N LEU A 208 -41.82 46.63 7.54
CA LEU A 208 -40.54 46.70 6.85
C LEU A 208 -40.78 46.56 5.34
N GLU A 209 -41.12 47.66 4.67
CA GLU A 209 -41.05 47.71 3.21
C GLU A 209 -39.59 47.93 2.80
N GLU A 210 -38.87 46.85 2.48
CA GLU A 210 -37.58 46.97 1.81
C GLU A 210 -37.81 47.39 0.35
N SER A 211 -37.48 48.65 0.06
CA SER A 211 -37.22 49.10 -1.30
C SER A 211 -35.96 48.41 -1.81
N MET A 212 -36.11 47.25 -2.44
CA MET A 212 -35.04 46.62 -3.20
C MET A 212 -35.44 46.59 -4.68
N THR A 213 -34.97 47.60 -5.39
CA THR A 213 -35.02 47.71 -6.85
C THR A 213 -34.16 46.64 -7.52
N ALA A 214 -34.56 46.25 -8.73
CA ALA A 214 -34.14 45.07 -9.48
C ALA A 214 -32.70 45.10 -10.07
N ASP A 215 -31.75 45.82 -9.49
CA ASP A 215 -30.41 46.03 -10.11
C ASP A 215 -29.25 45.19 -9.55
N ASP A 216 -29.43 44.39 -8.50
CA ASP A 216 -28.30 43.70 -7.84
C ASP A 216 -27.97 42.28 -8.34
N PHE A 217 -28.46 41.88 -9.53
CA PHE A 217 -28.20 40.54 -10.08
C PHE A 217 -27.64 40.52 -11.51
N ARG A 218 -26.71 41.43 -11.84
CA ARG A 218 -25.82 41.28 -13.00
C ARG A 218 -24.40 41.77 -12.74
N GLU A 219 -23.53 40.85 -12.33
CA GLU A 219 -22.20 40.63 -12.92
C GLU A 219 -21.79 39.16 -12.77
#